data_AF-A0A350WUZ4-F1
#
_entry.id   AF-A0A350WUZ4-F1
#
_cell.length_a   1.000
_cell.length_b   1.000
_cell.length_c   1.000
_cell.angle_alpha   90.00
_cell.angle_beta   90.00
_cell.angle_gamma   90.00
#
_symmetry.space_group_name_H-M   'P 1'
#
loop_
_entity.id
_entity.type
_entity.pdbx_description
1 polymer ?
#
loop_
_entity_poly.entity_id
_entity_poly.type
_entity_poly.pdbx_seq_one_letter_code
_entity_poly.pdbx_strand_id
1 'polypeptide(L)'
;MKRPRWMLIFILFVVGLFLGYAIFTALAVAFFPRVTNITQPILCAGEQTVEVTRSSVRPGETFFSVNVYCDGSDITFQAVALTGLLASLVFFVLLLIAARNNLVADPSAPALFPNAGMPSATKGKTPLERMSELKEMRDRNLISQVEYERKKDEIMKEL
;
A
#
# COMPACT_ATOMS: atom_id res chain seq x y z
N MET A 1 1.00 22.66 14.18
CA MET A 1 0.29 21.38 13.99
C MET A 1 -0.20 21.31 12.53
N LYS A 2 0.37 20.44 11.69
CA LYS A 2 -0.06 20.26 10.29
C LYS A 2 -1.44 19.60 10.28
N ARG A 3 -2.43 20.20 9.62
CA ARG A 3 -3.76 19.59 9.46
C ARG A 3 -3.62 18.26 8.69
N PRO A 4 -4.19 17.15 9.18
CA PRO A 4 -4.19 15.91 8.43
C PRO A 4 -4.95 16.15 7.12
N ARG A 5 -4.33 15.77 6.01
CA ARG A 5 -4.99 15.74 4.70
C ARG A 5 -5.96 14.56 4.71
N TRP A 6 -7.14 14.76 5.30
CA TRP A 6 -8.21 13.77 5.38
C TRP A 6 -8.50 13.10 4.03
N MET A 7 -8.41 13.86 2.93
CA MET A 7 -8.54 13.35 1.58
C MET A 7 -7.51 12.26 1.23
N LEU A 8 -6.26 12.40 1.70
CA LEU A 8 -5.18 11.46 1.45
C LEU A 8 -5.38 10.17 2.26
N ILE A 9 -5.88 10.29 3.49
CA ILE A 9 -6.25 9.14 4.33
C ILE A 9 -7.40 8.36 3.69
N PHE A 10 -8.41 9.05 3.16
CA PHE A 10 -9.53 8.40 2.48
C PHE A 10 -9.08 7.66 1.22
N ILE A 11 -8.21 8.26 0.40
CA ILE A 11 -7.64 7.61 -0.78
C ILE A 11 -6.84 6.36 -0.38
N LEU A 12 -5.98 6.47 0.64
CA LEU A 12 -5.23 5.33 1.19
C LEU A 12 -6.15 4.22 1.71
N PHE A 13 -7.26 4.60 2.36
CA PHE A 13 -8.27 3.65 2.84
C PHE A 13 -8.91 2.88 1.71
N VAL A 14 -9.39 3.57 0.68
CA VAL A 14 -10.05 2.92 -0.47
C VAL A 14 -9.09 2.01 -1.22
N VAL A 15 -7.87 2.50 -1.50
CA VAL A 15 -6.84 1.72 -2.22
C VAL A 15 -6.38 0.53 -1.37
N GLY A 16 -6.16 0.72 -0.07
CA GLY A 16 -5.75 -0.34 0.85
C GLY A 16 -6.81 -1.41 1.03
N LEU A 17 -8.08 -1.03 1.11
CA LEU A 17 -9.20 -1.97 1.19
C LEU A 17 -9.33 -2.77 -0.10
N PHE A 18 -9.21 -2.12 -1.26
CA PHE A 18 -9.24 -2.80 -2.56
C PHE A 18 -8.08 -3.79 -2.73
N LEU A 19 -6.84 -3.38 -2.42
CA LEU A 19 -5.69 -4.29 -2.47
C LEU A 19 -5.80 -5.43 -1.47
N GLY A 20 -6.21 -5.13 -0.23
CA GLY A 20 -6.42 -6.13 0.81
C GLY A 20 -7.45 -7.17 0.38
N TYR A 21 -8.56 -6.73 -0.22
CA TYR A 21 -9.61 -7.61 -0.72
C TYR A 21 -9.11 -8.45 -1.90
N ALA A 22 -8.41 -7.85 -2.86
CA ALA A 22 -7.84 -8.57 -3.99
C ALA A 22 -6.84 -9.66 -3.55
N ILE A 23 -5.93 -9.33 -2.63
CA ILE A 23 -4.98 -10.29 -2.04
C ILE A 23 -5.72 -11.38 -1.28
N PHE A 24 -6.74 -11.01 -0.49
CA PHE A 24 -7.55 -11.98 0.23
C PHE A 24 -8.22 -12.94 -0.74
N THR A 25 -8.92 -12.47 -1.78
CA THR A 25 -9.58 -13.36 -2.76
C THR A 25 -8.61 -14.31 -3.47
N ALA A 26 -7.40 -13.84 -3.80
CA ALA A 26 -6.37 -14.68 -4.41
C ALA A 26 -5.87 -15.78 -3.45
N LEU A 27 -5.76 -15.48 -2.16
CA LEU A 27 -5.29 -16.41 -1.13
C LEU A 27 -6.44 -17.23 -0.51
N ALA A 28 -7.68 -16.81 -0.69
CA ALA A 28 -8.85 -17.36 -0.03
C ALA A 28 -8.96 -18.87 -0.32
N VAL A 29 -8.70 -19.28 -1.56
CA VAL A 29 -8.75 -20.69 -1.98
C VAL A 29 -7.80 -21.58 -1.16
N ALA A 30 -6.66 -21.05 -0.72
CA ALA A 30 -5.68 -21.80 0.08
C ALA A 30 -5.96 -21.74 1.60
N PHE A 31 -6.55 -20.63 2.10
CA PHE A 31 -6.71 -20.38 3.53
C PHE A 31 -8.14 -20.61 4.06
N PHE A 32 -9.13 -20.74 3.17
CA PHE A 32 -10.55 -20.86 3.53
C PHE A 32 -10.84 -21.88 4.65
N PRO A 33 -10.28 -23.11 4.64
CA PRO A 33 -10.62 -24.12 5.65
C PRO A 33 -10.22 -23.76 7.08
N ARG A 34 -9.18 -22.93 7.27
CA ARG A 34 -8.70 -22.56 8.61
C ARG A 34 -9.36 -21.29 9.14
N VAL A 35 -9.74 -20.38 8.25
CA VAL A 35 -10.33 -19.08 8.64
C VAL A 35 -11.82 -19.23 8.96
N THR A 36 -12.52 -20.17 8.33
CA THR A 36 -13.94 -20.46 8.60
C THR A 36 -14.20 -20.96 10.02
N ASN A 37 -13.26 -21.69 10.63
CA ASN A 37 -13.40 -22.16 12.02
C ASN A 37 -13.47 -21.02 13.05
N ILE A 38 -12.85 -19.87 12.78
CA ILE A 38 -12.83 -18.72 13.70
C ILE A 38 -14.08 -17.84 13.50
N THR A 39 -14.63 -17.85 12.29
CA THR A 39 -15.76 -16.99 11.90
C THR A 39 -17.12 -17.69 11.98
N GLN A 40 -17.12 -19.01 12.26
CA GLN A 40 -18.31 -19.83 12.55
C GLN A 40 -19.36 -19.13 13.42
N PRO A 41 -19.04 -18.68 14.65
CA PRO A 41 -20.05 -18.19 15.58
C PRO A 41 -20.65 -16.84 15.17
N ILE A 42 -20.03 -16.13 14.22
CA ILE A 42 -20.52 -14.84 13.72
C ILE A 42 -21.40 -15.03 12.49
N LEU A 43 -21.09 -16.05 11.67
CA LEU A 43 -21.81 -16.33 10.43
C LEU A 43 -23.05 -17.21 10.64
N CYS A 44 -23.02 -18.07 11.65
CA CYS A 44 -24.09 -19.02 11.95
C CYS A 44 -24.27 -19.19 13.45
N ALA A 45 -25.52 -19.12 13.91
CA ALA A 45 -25.88 -19.54 15.27
C ALA A 45 -26.11 -21.07 15.38
N GLY A 46 -26.24 -21.77 14.24
CA GLY A 46 -26.54 -23.21 14.13
C GLY A 46 -25.41 -24.06 13.53
N GLU A 47 -25.74 -25.28 13.11
CA GLU A 47 -24.78 -26.27 12.57
C GLU A 47 -24.26 -25.81 11.19
N GLN A 48 -22.93 -25.67 11.06
CA GLN A 48 -22.29 -25.31 9.81
C GLN A 48 -21.80 -26.57 9.10
N THR A 49 -22.24 -26.78 7.86
CA THR A 49 -21.71 -27.83 7.00
C THR A 49 -20.88 -27.21 5.88
N VAL A 50 -19.59 -27.56 5.84
CA VAL A 50 -18.67 -27.15 4.78
C VAL A 50 -18.48 -28.33 3.85
N GLU A 51 -19.13 -28.29 2.69
CA GLU A 51 -18.95 -29.30 1.66
C GLU A 51 -17.89 -28.85 0.65
N VAL A 52 -16.78 -29.59 0.59
CA VAL A 52 -15.74 -29.40 -0.41
C VAL A 52 -16.02 -30.37 -1.55
N THR A 53 -16.70 -29.90 -2.59
CA THR A 53 -16.99 -30.71 -3.76
C THR A 53 -15.78 -30.67 -4.70
N ARG A 54 -15.16 -31.84 -4.93
CA ARG A 54 -14.15 -32.02 -5.97
C ARG A 54 -14.85 -32.45 -7.25
N SER A 55 -14.91 -31.57 -8.24
CA SER A 55 -15.46 -31.90 -9.54
C SER A 55 -14.36 -31.93 -10.60
N SER A 56 -14.34 -33.04 -11.36
CA SER A 56 -13.42 -33.29 -12.46
C SER A 56 -14.20 -33.16 -13.75
N VAL A 57 -14.24 -31.96 -14.33
CA VAL A 57 -14.97 -31.71 -15.59
C VAL A 57 -14.18 -32.21 -16.81
N ARG A 58 -12.85 -32.31 -16.70
CA ARG A 58 -11.94 -32.88 -17.72
C ARG A 58 -10.83 -33.70 -17.06
N PRO A 59 -10.37 -34.80 -17.68
CA PRO A 59 -9.24 -35.57 -17.14
C PRO A 59 -7.99 -34.68 -17.09
N GLY A 60 -7.49 -34.44 -15.88
CA GLY A 60 -6.32 -33.59 -15.61
C GLY A 60 -6.63 -32.23 -14.97
N GLU A 61 -7.88 -31.79 -14.95
CA GLU A 61 -8.31 -30.56 -14.25
C GLU A 61 -9.11 -30.93 -12.99
N THR A 62 -8.66 -30.45 -11.83
CA THR A 62 -9.38 -30.60 -10.57
C THR A 62 -9.89 -29.24 -10.12
N PHE A 63 -11.21 -29.09 -10.06
CA PHE A 63 -11.85 -27.91 -9.50
C PHE A 63 -12.23 -28.19 -8.04
N PHE A 64 -11.87 -27.25 -7.18
CA PHE A 64 -12.28 -27.26 -5.78
C PHE A 64 -13.36 -26.19 -5.61
N SER A 65 -14.62 -26.60 -5.46
CA SER A 65 -15.66 -25.69 -5.00
C SER A 65 -15.86 -25.87 -3.50
N VAL A 66 -15.79 -24.77 -2.76
CA VAL A 66 -16.08 -24.74 -1.34
C VAL A 66 -17.42 -24.06 -1.17
N ASN A 67 -18.44 -24.81 -0.76
CA ASN A 67 -19.76 -24.27 -0.46
C ASN A 67 -19.97 -24.29 1.05
N VAL A 68 -20.46 -23.18 1.59
CA VAL A 68 -20.70 -22.99 3.02
C VAL A 68 -22.20 -22.88 3.24
N TYR A 69 -22.77 -23.87 3.92
CA TYR A 69 -24.18 -23.90 4.25
C TYR A 69 -24.41 -23.63 5.73
N CYS A 70 -25.53 -22.97 6.02
CA CYS A 70 -26.01 -22.63 7.36
C CYS A 70 -27.48 -23.01 7.45
N ASP A 71 -27.85 -23.99 8.28
CA ASP A 71 -29.23 -24.51 8.37
C ASP A 71 -29.85 -24.81 6.98
N GLY A 72 -29.03 -25.36 6.06
CA GLY A 72 -29.44 -25.70 4.68
C GLY A 72 -29.57 -24.52 3.72
N SER A 73 -29.30 -23.28 4.15
CA SER A 73 -29.23 -22.10 3.29
C SER A 73 -27.79 -21.83 2.83
N ASP A 74 -27.60 -21.53 1.54
CA ASP A 74 -26.29 -21.16 0.99
C ASP A 74 -25.97 -19.71 1.38
N ILE A 75 -24.95 -19.55 2.21
CA ILE A 75 -24.46 -18.25 2.67
C ILE A 75 -23.05 -17.96 2.14
N THR A 76 -22.57 -18.73 1.16
CA THR A 76 -21.18 -18.67 0.68
C THR A 76 -20.79 -17.25 0.27
N PHE A 77 -21.66 -16.55 -0.47
CA PHE A 77 -21.40 -15.18 -0.88
C PHE A 77 -21.29 -14.21 0.30
N GLN A 78 -22.21 -14.29 1.27
CA GLN A 78 -22.20 -13.43 2.45
C GLN A 78 -20.99 -13.72 3.35
N ALA A 79 -20.65 -15.00 3.51
CA ALA A 79 -19.47 -15.43 4.24
C ALA A 79 -18.18 -14.90 3.61
N VAL A 80 -18.02 -15.04 2.29
CA VAL A 80 -16.85 -14.50 1.56
C VAL A 80 -16.78 -12.98 1.69
N ALA A 81 -17.91 -12.28 1.51
CA ALA A 81 -17.95 -10.83 1.60
C ALA A 81 -17.57 -10.31 3.00
N LEU A 82 -18.14 -10.89 4.05
CA LEU A 82 -17.89 -10.48 5.44
C LEU A 82 -16.44 -10.78 5.85
N THR A 83 -15.97 -12.00 5.58
CA THR A 83 -14.59 -12.42 5.91
C THR A 83 -13.57 -11.61 5.12
N GLY A 84 -13.81 -11.37 3.83
CA GLY A 84 -12.95 -10.54 3.00
C GLY A 84 -12.88 -9.10 3.46
N LEU A 85 -13.99 -8.53 3.90
CA LEU A 85 -14.03 -7.16 4.43
C LEU A 85 -13.26 -7.03 5.76
N LEU A 86 -13.44 -7.99 6.68
CA LEU A 86 -12.69 -8.04 7.94
C LEU A 86 -11.19 -8.21 7.69
N ALA A 87 -10.79 -9.13 6.80
CA ALA A 87 -9.40 -9.33 6.44
C ALA A 87 -8.78 -8.07 5.81
N SER A 88 -9.52 -7.38 4.93
CA SER A 88 -9.09 -6.13 4.30
C SER A 88 -8.91 -5.01 5.33
N LEU A 89 -9.76 -4.93 6.34
CA LEU A 89 -9.65 -3.97 7.43
C LEU A 89 -8.39 -4.23 8.27
N VAL A 90 -8.12 -5.50 8.62
CA VAL A 90 -6.89 -5.88 9.32
C VAL A 90 -5.66 -5.53 8.49
N PHE A 91 -5.65 -5.85 7.20
CA PHE A 91 -4.57 -5.50 6.29
C PHE A 91 -4.36 -3.99 6.20
N PHE A 92 -5.43 -3.21 6.12
CA PHE A 92 -5.36 -1.76 6.12
C PHE A 92 -4.74 -1.21 7.41
N VAL A 93 -5.13 -1.74 8.57
CA VAL A 93 -4.54 -1.34 9.86
C VAL A 93 -3.05 -1.69 9.90
N LEU A 94 -2.65 -2.87 9.43
CA LEU A 94 -1.24 -3.25 9.31
C LEU A 94 -0.47 -2.32 8.38
N LEU A 95 -1.06 -1.94 7.25
CA LEU A 95 -0.48 -0.98 6.31
C LEU A 95 -0.33 0.39 6.96
N LEU A 96 -1.31 0.86 7.74
CA LEU A 96 -1.18 2.11 8.49
C LEU A 96 -0.08 2.06 9.55
N ILE A 97 0.08 0.94 10.26
CA ILE A 97 1.16 0.75 11.23
C ILE A 97 2.52 0.72 10.52
N ALA A 98 2.64 -0.03 9.44
CA ALA A 98 3.86 -0.12 8.63
C ALA A 98 4.20 1.23 7.99
N ALA A 99 3.21 1.93 7.45
CA ALA A 99 3.36 3.28 6.91
C ALA A 99 3.73 4.27 8.01
N ARG A 100 3.19 4.15 9.23
CA ARG A 100 3.59 5.01 10.36
C ARG A 100 5.05 4.78 10.74
N ASN A 101 5.50 3.53 10.78
CA ASN A 101 6.90 3.20 11.06
C ASN A 101 7.84 3.66 9.94
N ASN A 102 7.43 3.51 8.67
CA ASN A 102 8.19 3.92 7.50
C ASN A 102 8.02 5.42 7.13
N LEU A 103 7.04 6.16 7.67
CA LEU A 103 6.95 7.61 7.48
C LEU A 103 7.90 8.38 8.42
N VAL A 104 8.39 7.72 9.47
CA VAL A 104 9.42 8.25 10.37
C VAL A 104 10.82 7.88 9.86
N ALA A 105 10.95 6.80 9.07
CA ALA A 105 12.16 6.43 8.36
C ALA A 105 12.13 7.01 6.94
N ASP A 106 12.74 8.18 6.76
CA ASP A 106 13.12 8.85 5.50
C ASP A 106 12.33 8.57 4.18
N PRO A 107 11.90 9.61 3.45
CA PRO A 107 11.19 9.46 2.18
C PRO A 107 12.15 9.09 1.03
N SER A 108 12.86 7.98 1.13
CA SER A 108 13.42 7.29 -0.02
C SER A 108 12.38 6.28 -0.52
N ALA A 109 11.30 6.80 -1.10
CA ALA A 109 10.44 5.98 -1.94
C ALA A 109 11.30 5.34 -3.03
N PRO A 110 11.15 4.04 -3.34
CA PRO A 110 11.73 3.48 -4.55
C PRO A 110 11.06 4.20 -5.74
N ALA A 111 11.79 5.12 -6.35
CA ALA A 111 11.38 5.80 -7.56
C ALA A 111 11.21 4.73 -8.66
N LEU A 112 9.97 4.40 -8.99
CA LEU A 112 9.64 3.46 -10.06
C LEU A 112 9.95 4.02 -11.46
N PHE A 113 10.48 5.25 -11.54
CA PHE A 113 10.89 5.91 -12.78
C PHE A 113 12.14 6.77 -12.53
N PRO A 114 13.36 6.27 -12.77
CA PRO A 114 14.60 7.03 -12.57
C PRO A 114 14.90 8.03 -13.70
N ASN A 115 14.08 8.10 -14.74
CA ASN A 115 14.36 8.92 -15.92
C ASN A 115 13.15 9.76 -16.35
N ALA A 116 12.88 10.83 -15.61
CA ALA A 116 12.23 12.00 -16.17
C ALA A 116 13.12 13.19 -15.81
N GLY A 117 14.08 13.49 -16.70
CA GLY A 117 14.89 14.69 -16.60
C GLY A 117 13.99 15.92 -16.65
N MET A 118 13.76 16.53 -15.48
CA MET A 118 13.41 17.94 -15.39
C MET A 118 14.18 18.56 -14.23
N PRO A 119 14.71 19.79 -14.43
CA PRO A 119 15.49 20.47 -13.43
C PRO A 119 14.60 20.75 -12.22
N SER A 120 15.09 20.39 -11.04
CA SER A 120 14.50 20.76 -9.76
C SER A 120 14.39 22.28 -9.70
N ALA A 121 13.21 22.80 -10.03
CA ALA A 121 12.79 24.14 -9.69
C ALA A 121 12.71 24.22 -8.16
N THR A 122 13.84 24.60 -7.55
CA THR A 122 13.98 24.82 -6.11
C THR A 122 13.15 26.05 -5.73
N LYS A 123 11.90 25.74 -5.42
CA LYS A 123 10.81 26.66 -5.07
C LYS A 123 11.21 27.52 -3.86
N GLY A 124 11.39 28.82 -4.09
CA GLY A 124 11.25 29.87 -3.05
C GLY A 124 12.51 30.42 -2.38
N LYS A 125 13.73 29.96 -2.69
CA LYS A 125 14.96 30.55 -2.11
C LYS A 125 15.45 31.73 -2.94
N THR A 126 15.71 32.86 -2.28
CA THR A 126 16.27 34.06 -2.93
C THR A 126 17.67 33.75 -3.49
N PRO A 127 18.14 34.42 -4.57
CA PRO A 127 19.48 34.17 -5.14
C PRO A 127 20.62 34.27 -4.12
N LEU A 128 20.46 35.17 -3.13
CA LEU A 128 21.42 35.40 -2.06
C LEU A 128 21.48 34.23 -1.05
N GLU A 129 20.33 33.60 -0.78
CA GLU A 129 20.23 32.40 0.06
C GLU A 129 20.85 31.18 -0.65
N ARG A 130 20.65 31.06 -1.97
CA ARG A 130 21.27 30.02 -2.80
C ARG A 130 22.80 30.13 -2.81
N MET A 131 23.34 31.36 -2.83
CA MET A 131 24.79 31.61 -2.70
C MET A 131 25.35 31.15 -1.35
N SER A 132 24.64 31.41 -0.24
CA SER A 132 25.09 30.97 1.09
C SER A 132 25.12 29.45 1.24
N GLU A 133 24.11 28.76 0.70
CA GLU A 133 24.02 27.30 0.73
C GLU A 133 25.10 26.63 -0.14
N LEU A 134 25.41 27.21 -1.30
CA LEU A 134 26.53 26.76 -2.15
C LEU A 134 27.88 26.88 -1.46
N LYS A 135 28.09 27.98 -0.73
CA LYS A 135 29.32 28.17 0.05
C LYS A 135 29.43 27.12 1.16
N GLU A 136 28.33 26.85 1.87
CA GLU A 136 28.29 25.83 2.91
C GLU A 136 28.54 24.41 2.37
N MET A 137 27.98 24.06 1.22
CA MET A 137 28.22 22.76 0.58
C MET A 137 29.70 22.60 0.18
N ARG A 138 30.35 23.68 -0.28
CA ARG A 138 31.79 23.67 -0.58
C ARG A 138 32.63 23.54 0.68
N ASP A 139 32.29 24.27 1.75
CA ASP A 139 33.02 24.21 3.03
C ASP A 139 32.92 22.82 3.68
N ARG A 140 31.85 22.08 3.40
CA ARG A 140 31.67 20.67 3.79
C ARG A 140 32.30 19.66 2.83
N ASN A 141 33.05 20.10 1.80
CA ASN A 141 33.62 19.26 0.74
C ASN A 141 32.58 18.37 0.02
N LEU A 142 31.30 18.77 0.00
CA LEU A 142 30.23 18.01 -0.66
C LEU A 142 30.19 18.24 -2.17
N ILE A 143 30.84 19.31 -2.65
CA ILE A 143 30.93 19.67 -4.06
C ILE A 143 32.37 20.01 -4.42
N SER A 144 32.73 19.70 -5.66
CA SER A 144 34.03 20.07 -6.20
C SER A 144 34.10 21.57 -6.54
N GLN A 145 35.31 22.14 -6.59
CA GLN A 145 35.51 23.55 -6.90
C GLN A 145 34.99 23.95 -8.30
N VAL A 146 35.03 23.00 -9.24
CA VAL A 146 34.52 23.19 -10.60
C VAL A 146 32.99 23.29 -10.60
N GLU A 147 32.30 22.48 -9.79
CA GLU A 147 30.84 22.54 -9.67
C GLU A 147 30.37 23.79 -8.93
N TYR A 148 31.15 24.28 -7.97
CA TYR A 148 30.86 25.51 -7.26
C TYR A 148 30.86 26.72 -8.20
N GLU A 149 31.90 26.90 -9.02
CA GLU A 149 31.96 28.04 -9.96
C GLU A 149 30.84 27.96 -11.02
N ARG A 150 30.55 26.75 -11.55
CA ARG A 150 29.46 26.59 -12.53
C ARG A 150 28.09 27.00 -11.98
N LYS A 151 27.78 26.59 -10.74
CA LYS A 151 26.49 26.92 -10.09
C LYS A 151 26.42 28.38 -9.63
N LYS A 152 27.56 28.95 -9.22
CA LYS A 152 27.68 30.37 -8.88
C LYS A 152 27.42 31.25 -10.09
N ASP A 153 27.96 30.91 -11.26
CA ASP A 153 27.71 31.64 -12.51
C ASP A 153 26.26 31.55 -12.96
N GLU A 154 25.60 30.41 -12.73
CA GLU A 154 24.17 30.23 -13.02
C GLU A 154 23.29 31.14 -12.16
N ILE A 155 23.59 31.26 -10.86
CA ILE A 155 22.85 32.15 -9.95
C ILE A 155 23.16 33.63 -10.22
N MET A 156 24.39 33.97 -10.61
CA MET A 156 24.75 35.35 -10.98
C MET A 156 24.05 35.82 -12.26
N LYS A 157 23.63 34.91 -13.14
CA LYS A 157 22.81 35.24 -14.32
C LYS A 157 21.33 35.43 -14.00
N GLU A 158 20.87 34.93 -12.86
CA GLU A 158 19.49 35.10 -12.38
C GLU A 158 19.29 36.39 -11.56
N LEU A 159 20.39 37.11 -11.24
CA LEU A 159 20.39 38.39 -10.53
C LEU A 159 20.21 39.57 -11.50
#